data_AF-A0A925B3L0-F1
#
_entry.id   AF-A0A925B3L0-F1
#
_cell.length_a   1.000
_cell.length_b   1.000
_cell.length_c   1.000
_cell.angle_alpha   90.00
_cell.angle_beta   90.00
_cell.angle_gamma   90.00
#
_symmetry.space_group_name_H-M   'P 1'
#
loop_
_entity.id
_entity.type
_entity.pdbx_description
1 polymer ?
#
loop_
_entity_poly.entity_id
_entity_poly.type
_entity_poly.pdbx_seq_one_letter_code
_entity_poly.pdbx_strand_id
1 'polypeptide(L)'
;MNFAGHHILAIWGCGTGCLSFAIINAKTGAVHFSPLISFVGWQLSQDEDTLQFQKNSRLLIVTGAKNDEEIGKFYYVWKNNQLQFLRKTKLFLANSKDN
;
A
#
# COMPACT_ATOMS: atom_id res chain seq x y z
N MET A 1 16.89 -0.14 3.87
CA MET A 1 16.11 -1.27 3.30
C MET A 1 15.01 -1.63 4.28
N ASN A 2 13.76 -1.58 3.85
CA ASN A 2 12.59 -1.73 4.72
C ASN A 2 11.55 -2.72 4.14
N PHE A 3 11.79 -3.33 2.98
CA PHE A 3 10.86 -4.25 2.32
C PHE A 3 11.59 -5.34 1.51
N ALA A 4 11.02 -6.55 1.42
CA ALA A 4 11.49 -7.66 0.57
C ALA A 4 13.03 -7.88 0.59
N GLY A 5 13.63 -7.79 1.79
CA GLY A 5 15.06 -7.93 2.05
C GLY A 5 15.89 -6.73 1.58
N HIS A 6 16.03 -6.58 0.26
CA HIS A 6 16.89 -5.56 -0.38
C HIS A 6 16.11 -4.49 -1.13
N HIS A 7 14.81 -4.35 -0.87
CA HIS A 7 13.98 -3.32 -1.46
C HIS A 7 13.68 -2.21 -0.44
N ILE A 8 13.28 -1.07 -0.97
CA ILE A 8 12.79 0.07 -0.22
C ILE A 8 11.38 0.37 -0.71
N LEU A 9 10.40 0.36 0.19
CA LEU A 9 9.09 0.96 -0.06
C LEU A 9 9.21 2.45 0.27
N ALA A 10 9.16 3.28 -0.76
CA ALA A 10 9.14 4.74 -0.65
C ALA A 10 7.68 5.21 -0.70
N ILE A 11 7.29 6.10 0.22
CA ILE A 11 5.91 6.56 0.40
C ILE A 11 5.92 8.09 0.41
N TRP A 12 4.96 8.70 -0.29
CA TRP A 12 4.75 10.15 -0.28
C TRP A 12 3.27 10.48 -0.41
N GLY A 13 2.88 11.69 -0.03
CA GLY A 13 1.52 12.18 -0.25
C GLY A 13 1.29 12.55 -1.72
N CYS A 14 0.11 12.24 -2.25
CA CYS A 14 -0.32 12.68 -3.59
C CYS A 14 -1.22 13.93 -3.57
N GLY A 15 -1.55 14.45 -2.38
CA GLY A 15 -2.49 15.55 -2.18
C GLY A 15 -3.29 15.37 -0.89
N THR A 16 -4.45 16.02 -0.79
CA THR A 16 -5.32 15.95 0.39
C THR A 16 -5.88 14.54 0.55
N GLY A 17 -5.48 13.83 1.61
CA GLY A 17 -6.09 12.56 2.01
C GLY A 17 -5.64 11.32 1.22
N CYS A 18 -4.58 11.40 0.40
CA CYS A 18 -4.08 10.26 -0.37
C CYS A 18 -2.56 10.02 -0.25
N LEU A 19 -2.13 8.77 -0.42
CA LEU A 19 -0.73 8.32 -0.47
C LEU A 19 -0.42 7.62 -1.79
N SER A 20 0.79 7.82 -2.29
CA SER A 20 1.40 7.06 -3.37
C SER A 20 2.68 6.39 -2.88
N PHE A 21 3.10 5.33 -3.56
CA PHE A 21 4.31 4.62 -3.21
C PHE A 21 5.00 4.01 -4.44
N ALA A 22 6.28 3.70 -4.27
CA ALA A 22 7.06 2.89 -5.21
C ALA A 22 7.97 1.91 -4.46
N ILE A 23 8.34 0.83 -5.15
CA ILE A 23 9.29 -0.17 -4.65
C ILE A 23 10.61 0.03 -5.40
N ILE A 24 11.67 0.32 -4.65
CA ILE A 24 13.00 0.60 -5.19
C ILE A 24 13.91 -0.58 -4.86
N ASN A 25 14.56 -1.15 -5.88
CA ASN A 25 15.63 -2.11 -5.67
C ASN A 25 16.88 -1.38 -5.16
N ALA A 26 17.28 -1.62 -3.92
CA ALA A 26 18.40 -0.89 -3.30
C ALA A 26 19.78 -1.25 -3.88
N LYS A 27 19.89 -2.35 -4.65
CA LYS A 27 21.14 -2.76 -5.29
C LYS A 27 21.33 -2.12 -6.67
N THR A 28 20.24 -1.93 -7.41
CA THR A 28 20.30 -1.46 -8.81
C THR A 28 19.75 -0.04 -9.00
N GLY A 29 19.01 0.49 -8.02
CA GLY A 29 18.30 1.76 -8.16
C GLY A 29 17.02 1.67 -9.00
N ALA A 30 16.64 0.48 -9.49
CA ALA A 30 15.43 0.31 -10.28
C ALA A 30 14.17 0.65 -9.48
N VAL A 31 13.30 1.48 -10.05
CA VAL A 31 12.04 1.92 -9.43
C VAL A 31 10.88 1.19 -10.08
N HIS A 32 10.01 0.60 -9.25
CA HIS A 32 8.84 -0.14 -9.69
C HIS A 32 7.57 0.49 -9.12
N PHE A 33 6.70 0.92 -10.02
CA PHE A 33 5.34 1.37 -9.69
C PHE A 33 4.36 0.19 -9.82
N SER A 34 3.29 0.23 -9.04
CA SER A 34 2.22 -0.77 -9.15
C SER A 34 1.35 -0.44 -10.36
N PRO A 35 1.07 -1.38 -11.28
CA PRO A 35 0.07 -1.18 -12.32
C PRO A 35 -1.37 -1.25 -11.78
N LEU A 36 -1.56 -1.70 -10.54
CA LEU A 36 -2.86 -1.90 -9.90
C LEU A 36 -3.24 -0.75 -8.95
N ILE A 37 -2.27 0.06 -8.53
CA ILE A 37 -2.43 1.06 -7.48
C ILE A 37 -1.63 2.31 -7.86
N SER A 38 -2.33 3.37 -8.22
CA SER A 38 -1.75 4.69 -8.47
C SER A 38 -1.67 5.49 -7.16
N PHE A 39 -2.71 5.38 -6.33
CA PHE A 39 -2.80 6.01 -5.03
C PHE A 39 -3.78 5.28 -4.11
N VAL A 40 -3.71 5.61 -2.81
CA VAL A 40 -4.59 5.06 -1.77
C VAL A 40 -5.09 6.20 -0.88
N GLY A 41 -6.40 6.34 -0.75
CA GLY A 41 -6.99 7.27 0.23
C GLY A 41 -6.79 6.78 1.67
N TRP A 42 -6.19 7.58 2.56
CA TRP A 42 -5.70 7.17 3.89
C TRP A 42 -6.64 7.48 5.08
N GLN A 43 -7.92 7.76 4.85
CA GLN A 43 -8.84 8.28 5.88
C GLN A 43 -10.09 7.43 6.16
N LEU A 44 -10.05 6.13 5.83
CA LEU A 44 -11.23 5.25 5.98
C LEU A 44 -11.19 4.34 7.21
N SER A 45 -10.03 4.14 7.82
CA SER A 45 -9.85 3.27 8.99
C SER A 45 -9.14 4.04 10.12
N GLN A 46 -9.70 4.05 11.33
CA GLN A 46 -9.10 4.74 12.49
C GLN A 46 -7.88 3.99 13.05
N ASP A 47 -7.86 2.66 12.92
CA ASP A 47 -6.94 1.81 13.69
C ASP A 47 -5.93 1.06 12.82
N GLU A 48 -5.89 1.33 11.51
CA GLU A 48 -4.97 0.64 10.59
C GLU A 48 -4.18 1.61 9.73
N ASP A 49 -2.86 1.43 9.71
CA ASP A 49 -1.98 2.11 8.76
C ASP A 49 -2.37 1.76 7.32
N THR A 50 -2.39 2.78 6.45
CA THR A 50 -2.69 2.61 5.02
C THR A 50 -1.75 1.67 4.30
N LEU A 51 -0.47 1.65 4.71
CA LEU A 51 0.55 0.76 4.15
C LEU A 51 1.26 0.04 5.30
N GLN A 52 1.10 -1.28 5.38
CA GLN A 52 1.83 -2.12 6.34
C GLN A 52 2.78 -3.05 5.61
N PHE A 53 4.03 -3.06 6.03
CA PHE A 53 5.10 -3.82 5.40
C PHE A 53 6.22 -4.10 6.41
N GLN A 54 7.07 -5.09 6.12
CA GLN A 54 8.18 -5.46 6.99
C GLN A 54 9.45 -5.73 6.18
N LYS A 55 10.61 -5.46 6.80
CA LYS A 55 11.93 -5.55 6.17
C LYS A 55 12.19 -6.86 5.44
N ASN A 56 11.90 -7.98 6.10
CA ASN A 56 12.18 -9.33 5.58
C ASN A 56 10.92 -10.03 5.03
N SER A 57 9.84 -9.27 4.80
CA SER A 57 8.62 -9.79 4.20
C SER A 57 8.46 -9.27 2.77
N ARG A 58 7.90 -10.12 1.91
CA ARG A 58 7.43 -9.72 0.57
C ARG A 58 5.96 -9.31 0.57
N LEU A 59 5.31 -9.35 1.72
CA LEU A 59 3.91 -8.96 1.88
C LEU A 59 3.80 -7.45 2.05
N LEU A 60 3.01 -6.82 1.18
CA LEU A 60 2.51 -5.47 1.34
C LEU A 60 1.02 -5.54 1.60
N ILE A 61 0.58 -4.91 2.68
CA ILE A 61 -0.85 -4.74 3.00
C ILE A 61 -1.20 -3.29 2.73
N VAL A 62 -2.26 -3.09 1.95
CA VAL A 62 -2.80 -1.78 1.61
C VAL A 62 -4.21 -1.68 2.19
N THR A 63 -4.43 -0.75 3.12
CA THR A 63 -5.73 -0.49 3.74
C THR A 63 -6.23 0.89 3.32
N GLY A 64 -7.41 0.98 2.70
CA GLY A 64 -8.00 2.26 2.30
C GLY A 64 -8.80 2.17 1.00
N ALA A 65 -8.97 3.32 0.35
CA ALA A 65 -9.59 3.42 -0.97
C ALA A 65 -8.53 3.32 -2.06
N LYS A 66 -8.44 2.17 -2.73
CA LYS A 66 -7.54 1.95 -3.86
C LYS A 66 -8.07 2.72 -5.07
N ASN A 67 -7.29 3.70 -5.55
CA ASN A 67 -7.63 4.58 -6.67
C ASN A 67 -9.00 5.28 -6.54
N ASP A 68 -9.50 5.50 -5.32
CA ASP A 68 -10.87 5.97 -5.03
C ASP A 68 -12.02 5.10 -5.61
N GLU A 69 -11.71 3.90 -6.10
CA GLU A 69 -12.70 2.99 -6.69
C GLU A 69 -13.10 1.88 -5.72
N GLU A 70 -12.13 1.38 -4.95
CA GLU A 70 -12.32 0.15 -4.19
C GLU A 70 -11.81 0.27 -2.76
N ILE A 71 -12.73 0.20 -1.80
CA ILE A 71 -12.41 0.22 -0.37
C ILE A 71 -12.16 -1.20 0.13
N GLY A 72 -11.09 -1.38 0.90
CA GLY A 72 -10.80 -2.65 1.54
C GLY A 72 -9.41 -2.72 2.15
N LYS A 73 -9.08 -3.93 2.62
CA LYS A 73 -7.73 -4.31 3.00
C LYS A 73 -7.21 -5.33 1.99
N PHE A 74 -6.22 -4.90 1.21
CA PHE A 74 -5.67 -5.62 0.07
C PHE A 74 -4.30 -6.17 0.42
N TYR A 75 -4.06 -7.42 0.07
CA TYR A 75 -2.81 -8.11 0.34
C TYR A 75 -2.10 -8.38 -0.98
N TYR A 76 -0.83 -7.99 -1.06
CA TYR A 76 0.01 -8.18 -2.24
C TYR A 76 1.31 -8.88 -1.88
N VAL A 77 1.78 -9.77 -2.74
CA VAL A 77 3.14 -10.32 -2.66
C VAL A 77 4.04 -9.66 -3.70
N TRP A 78 5.22 -9.25 -3.28
CA TRP A 78 6.28 -8.85 -4.19
C TRP A 78 6.96 -10.07 -4.80
N LYS A 79 6.85 -10.20 -6.13
CA LYS A 79 7.44 -11.30 -6.90
C LYS A 79 7.69 -10.84 -8.33
N ASN A 80 8.84 -11.23 -8.90
CA ASN A 80 9.20 -10.92 -10.30
C ASN A 80 9.11 -9.42 -10.62
N ASN A 81 9.62 -8.57 -9.73
CA ASN A 81 9.62 -7.12 -9.86
C ASN A 81 8.21 -6.48 -9.96
N GLN A 82 7.18 -7.16 -9.47
CA GLN A 82 5.80 -6.69 -9.49
C GLN A 82 5.06 -7.05 -8.20
N LEU A 83 4.05 -6.26 -7.86
CA LEU A 83 3.07 -6.60 -6.83
C LEU A 83 2.00 -7.50 -7.45
N GLN A 84 1.84 -8.69 -6.89
CA GLN A 84 0.80 -9.64 -7.28
C GLN A 84 -0.28 -9.65 -6.22
N PHE A 85 -1.53 -9.43 -6.63
CA PHE A 85 -2.69 -9.49 -5.74
C PHE A 85 -2.85 -10.90 -5.16
N LEU A 86 -3.01 -10.98 -3.85
CA LEU A 86 -3.27 -12.23 -3.14
C LEU A 86 -4.74 -12.35 -2.74
N ARG A 87 -5.25 -11.35 -2.02
CA ARG A 87 -6.62 -11.33 -1.52
C ARG A 87 -7.06 -9.96 -1.06
N LYS A 88 -8.37 -9.81 -0.88
CA LYS A 88 -9.05 -8.69 -0.23
C LYS A 88 -9.80 -9.18 1.00
N THR A 89 -9.81 -8.40 2.07
CA THR A 89 -10.70 -8.60 3.21
C THR A 89 -11.59 -7.38 3.41
N LYS A 90 -12.71 -7.56 4.13
CA LYS A 90 -13.56 -6.43 4.54
C LYS A 90 -12.74 -5.49 5.41
N LEU A 91 -12.88 -4.19 5.14
CA LEU A 91 -12.39 -3.14 6.00
C LEU A 91 -13.56 -2.68 6.86
N PHE A 92 -13.35 -2.65 8.18
CA PHE A 92 -14.29 -2.01 9.08
C PHE A 92 -14.02 -0.51 9.04
N LEU A 93 -14.96 0.24 8.49
CA LEU A 93 -14.83 1.67 8.37
C LEU A 93 -15.00 2.31 9.75
N ALA A 94 -14.25 3.39 9.97
CA ALA A 94 -14.55 4.29 11.06
C ALA A 94 -16.01 4.76 10.91
N ASN A 95 -16.85 4.57 11.93
CA ASN A 95 -18.15 5.22 11.94
C ASN A 95 -17.93 6.72 11.81
N SER A 96 -18.54 7.34 10.79
CA SER A 96 -18.80 8.78 10.75
C SER A 96 -19.43 9.14 12.09
N LYS A 97 -18.70 9.82 12.97
CA LYS A 97 -19.38 10.66 13.95
C LYS A 97 -19.89 11.83 13.13
N ASP A 98 -21.14 11.71 12.70
CA ASP A 98 -21.92 12.83 12.22
C ASP A 98 -21.78 13.96 13.25
N ASN A 99 -21.29 15.10 12.78
CA ASN A 99 -21.19 16.34 13.54
C ASN A 99 -21.94 17.41 12.78
#